data_AF-S3JH00-F1
#
_entry.id   AF-S3JH00-F1
#
_cell.length_a   1.000
_cell.length_b   1.000
_cell.length_c   1.000
_cell.angle_alpha   90.00
_cell.angle_beta   90.00
_cell.angle_gamma   90.00
#
_symmetry.space_group_name_H-M   'P 1'
#
loop_
_entity.id
_entity.type
_entity.pdbx_description
1 polymer ?
#
loop_
_entity_poly.entity_id
_entity_poly.type
_entity_poly.pdbx_seq_one_letter_code
_entity_poly.pdbx_strand_id
1 'polypeptide(L)' 'MKQLNDRIAIKPWKRINQTEYNLVRDLSILGNPVYLEVPRRQFHCQKCQKYISERLSFMRLRQHHTIRYEWEHLIYASE' A
#
# COMPACT_ATOMS: atom_id res chain seq x y z
N MET A 1 -8.33 35.03 -1.28
CA MET A 1 -7.26 34.16 -0.79
C MET A 1 -7.64 32.71 -1.06
N LYS A 2 -6.91 32.01 -1.92
CA LYS A 2 -7.17 30.59 -2.24
C LYS A 2 -6.63 29.72 -1.10
N GLN A 3 -7.50 29.07 -0.34
CA GLN A 3 -7.05 27.99 0.55
C GLN A 3 -6.95 26.71 -0.28
N LEU A 4 -5.72 26.32 -0.58
CA LEU A 4 -5.34 24.97 -0.99
C LEU A 4 -5.75 24.01 0.14
N ASN A 5 -6.78 23.21 -0.07
CA ASN A 5 -6.94 21.94 0.67
C ASN A 5 -7.45 20.81 -0.24
N ASP A 6 -6.96 20.82 -1.49
CA ASP A 6 -7.01 19.72 -2.45
C ASP A 6 -5.98 18.63 -2.12
N ARG A 7 -5.92 18.18 -0.87
CA ARG A 7 -5.15 16.98 -0.50
C ARG A 7 -6.09 15.89 -0.02
N ILE A 8 -6.76 15.33 -1.04
CA ILE A 8 -7.31 13.97 -1.04
C ILE A 8 -8.49 13.80 -0.06
N ALA A 9 -9.53 14.61 -0.23
CA ALA A 9 -10.88 14.21 0.16
C ALA A 9 -11.30 13.06 -0.77
N ILE A 10 -10.94 11.84 -0.38
CA ILE A 10 -11.42 10.63 -1.04
C ILE A 10 -12.93 10.58 -0.83
N LYS A 11 -13.71 10.99 -1.84
CA LYS A 11 -15.15 10.70 -1.88
C LYS A 11 -15.36 9.22 -1.54
N PRO A 12 -16.35 8.87 -0.71
CA PRO A 12 -16.57 7.47 -0.33
C PRO A 12 -16.76 6.65 -1.61
N TRP A 13 -15.77 5.83 -1.95
CA TRP A 13 -15.85 4.89 -3.06
C TRP A 13 -16.88 3.83 -2.66
N LYS A 14 -18.16 4.09 -2.98
CA LYS A 14 -19.29 3.26 -2.53
C LYS A 14 -19.25 1.80 -3.01
N ARG A 15 -18.34 1.44 -3.92
CA ARG A 15 -18.29 0.10 -4.51
C ARG A 15 -16.84 -0.35 -4.73
N ILE A 16 -16.45 -1.42 -4.05
CA ILE A 16 -15.21 -2.15 -4.32
C ILE A 16 -15.42 -2.89 -5.64
N ASN A 17 -14.51 -2.71 -6.60
CA ASN A 17 -14.60 -3.39 -7.88
C ASN A 17 -14.03 -4.79 -7.78
N GLN A 18 -12.83 -4.90 -7.21
CA GLN A 18 -12.06 -6.12 -7.11
C GLN A 18 -11.19 -6.07 -5.85
N THR A 19 -10.89 -7.24 -5.28
CA THR A 19 -9.91 -7.41 -4.21
C THR A 19 -8.88 -8.41 -4.71
N GLU A 20 -7.62 -8.00 -4.73
CA GLU A 20 -6.49 -8.86 -5.10
C GLU A 20 -5.67 -9.16 -3.85
N TYR A 21 -5.15 -10.37 -3.75
CA TYR A 21 -4.25 -10.76 -2.66
C TYR A 21 -2.82 -10.66 -3.15
N ASN A 22 -2.00 -9.89 -2.44
CA ASN A 22 -0.58 -9.74 -2.73
C ASN A 22 0.23 -10.45 -1.66
N LEU A 23 1.21 -11.25 -2.08
CA LEU A 23 2.21 -11.78 -1.18
C LEU A 23 3.26 -10.70 -0.91
N VAL A 24 3.41 -10.31 0.36
CA VAL A 24 4.25 -9.19 0.80
C VAL A 24 5.31 -9.69 1.77
N ARG A 25 6.58 -9.42 1.49
CA ARG A 25 7.68 -9.74 2.40
C ARG A 25 7.64 -8.84 3.64
N ASP A 26 7.77 -9.43 4.82
CA ASP A 26 7.89 -8.72 6.09
C ASP A 26 9.17 -9.13 6.84
N LEU A 27 9.38 -8.53 8.02
CA LEU A 27 10.50 -8.87 8.90
C LEU A 27 10.53 -10.36 9.19
N SER A 28 11.74 -10.92 9.18
CA SER A 28 11.95 -12.30 9.54
C SER A 28 11.62 -12.52 11.02
N ILE A 29 11.00 -13.66 11.34
CA ILE A 29 10.77 -14.08 12.74
C ILE A 29 11.76 -15.20 13.04
N LEU A 30 12.66 -14.97 14.00
CA LEU A 30 13.71 -15.91 14.38
C LEU A 30 14.57 -16.36 13.18
N GLY A 31 14.90 -15.41 12.29
CA GLY A 31 15.66 -15.67 11.07
C GLY A 31 14.85 -16.30 9.93
N ASN A 32 13.61 -16.72 10.16
CA ASN A 32 12.78 -17.30 9.11
C ASN A 32 12.06 -16.22 8.31
N PRO A 33 12.06 -16.31 6.96
CA PRO A 33 11.38 -15.35 6.11
C PRO A 33 9.87 -15.40 6.33
N VAL A 34 9.25 -14.23 6.52
CA VAL A 34 7.80 -14.09 6.69
C VAL A 34 7.18 -13.42 5.49
N TYR A 35 6.06 -13.96 5.02
CA TYR A 35 5.24 -13.38 3.96
C TYR A 35 3.81 -13.19 4.45
N LEU A 36 3.26 -12.01 4.20
CA LEU A 36 1.88 -11.65 4.51
C LEU A 36 1.04 -11.77 3.25
N GLU A 37 -0.11 -12.42 3.34
CA GLU A 37 -1.13 -12.38 2.30
C GLU A 37 -2.02 -11.15 2.53
N VAL A 38 -1.77 -10.09 1.77
CA VAL A 38 -2.38 -8.78 1.99
C VAL A 38 -3.49 -8.54 0.97
N PRO A 39 -4.77 -8.42 1.38
CA PRO A 39 -5.83 -8.00 0.49
C PRO A 39 -5.64 -6.53 0.11
N ARG A 40 -5.72 -6.24 -1.19
CA ARG A 40 -5.65 -4.90 -1.74
C ARG A 40 -6.86 -4.65 -2.62
N ARG A 41 -7.67 -3.66 -2.23
CA ARG A 41 -8.86 -3.28 -2.97
C ARG A 41 -8.49 -2.42 -4.18
N GLN A 42 -9.14 -2.66 -5.30
CA GLN A 42 -9.12 -1.78 -6.46
C GLN A 42 -10.46 -1.07 -6.61
N PHE A 43 -10.39 0.22 -6.89
CA PHE A 43 -11.53 1.10 -7.08
C PHE A 43 -11.54 1.61 -8.52
N HIS A 44 -12.67 1.52 -9.20
CA HIS A 44 -12.82 2.11 -10.53
C HIS A 44 -13.40 3.52 -10.43
N CYS A 45 -12.68 4.51 -10.93
CA CYS A 45 -13.18 5.87 -11.02
C CYS A 45 -14.03 6.03 -12.28
N GLN A 46 -15.35 6.12 -12.11
CA GLN A 46 -16.29 6.32 -13.23
C GLN A 46 -16.08 7.62 -14.01
N LYS A 47 -15.44 8.63 -13.42
CA LYS A 47 -15.19 9.91 -14.11
C LYS A 47 -14.00 9.86 -15.06
N CYS A 48 -12.87 9.31 -14.59
CA CYS A 48 -11.64 9.25 -15.38
C CYS A 48 -11.37 7.87 -16.00
N GLN A 49 -12.25 6.88 -15.74
CA GLN A 49 -12.16 5.50 -16.22
C GLN A 49 -10.84 4.81 -15.84
N LYS A 50 -10.25 5.20 -14.69
CA LYS A 50 -9.00 4.64 -14.16
C LYS A 50 -9.25 3.78 -12.94
N TYR A 51 -8.44 2.74 -12.81
CA TYR A 51 -8.35 1.94 -11.59
C TYR A 51 -7.37 2.57 -10.61
N ILE A 52 -7.77 2.61 -9.34
CA ILE A 52 -6.98 3.10 -8.23
C ILE A 52 -6.87 1.98 -7.22
N SER A 53 -5.65 1.55 -6.92
CA SER A 53 -5.41 0.59 -5.85
C SER A 53 -5.41 1.28 -4.49
N GLU A 54 -5.91 0.58 -3.48
CA GLU A 54 -5.86 1.02 -2.10
C GLU A 54 -4.43 1.34 -1.65
N ARG A 55 -4.28 2.51 -1.00
CA ARG A 55 -3.05 2.87 -0.29
C ARG A 55 -3.07 2.21 1.07
N LEU A 56 -2.04 1.43 1.36
CA LEU A 56 -1.86 0.77 2.64
C LEU A 56 -0.81 1.55 3.43
N SER A 57 -1.10 1.92 4.68
CA SER A 57 -0.21 2.77 5.49
C SER A 57 1.14 2.11 5.78
N PHE A 58 1.18 0.78 5.81
CA PHE A 58 2.37 -0.01 6.13
C PHE A 58 3.14 -0.49 4.88
N MET A 59 2.70 -0.13 3.67
CA MET A 59 3.31 -0.59 2.41
C MET A 59 3.22 0.48 1.33
N ARG A 60 4.36 0.81 0.71
CA ARG A 60 4.37 1.75 -0.42
C ARG A 60 3.60 1.19 -1.62
N LEU A 61 3.14 2.09 -2.48
CA LEU A 61 2.45 1.69 -3.70
C LEU A 61 3.42 0.88 -4.59
N ARG A 62 2.94 -0.22 -5.18
CA ARG A 62 3.72 -1.12 -6.05
C ARG A 62 4.95 -1.79 -5.42
N GLN A 63 5.07 -1.79 -4.09
CA GLN A 63 6.09 -2.59 -3.41
C GLN A 63 5.55 -3.95 -2.97
N HIS A 64 6.46 -4.93 -2.90
CA HIS A 64 6.21 -6.29 -2.43
C HIS A 64 6.81 -6.55 -1.04
N HIS A 65 7.06 -5.50 -0.27
CA HIS A 65 7.54 -5.58 1.11
C HIS A 65 6.92 -4.49 1.98
N THR A 66 6.88 -4.71 3.29
CA THR A 66 6.43 -3.71 4.26
C THR A 66 7.44 -2.58 4.40
N ILE A 67 6.98 -1.39 4.77
CA ILE A 67 7.85 -0.25 5.06
C ILE A 67 8.87 -0.61 6.15
N ARG A 68 8.48 -1.39 7.17
CA ARG A 68 9.41 -1.83 8.22
C ARG A 68 10.52 -2.74 7.70
N TYR A 69 10.25 -3.59 6.70
CA TYR A 69 11.27 -4.42 6.06
C TYR A 69 12.31 -3.56 5.35
N GLU A 70 11.87 -2.52 4.64
CA GLU A 70 12.76 -1.53 4.02
C GLU A 70 13.65 -0.85 5.08
N TRP A 71 13.07 -0.41 6.20
CA TRP A 71 13.82 0.23 7.29
C TRP A 71 14.88 -0.70 7.91
N GLU A 72 14.54 -1.96 8.18
CA GLU A 72 15.50 -2.94 8.71
C GLU A 72 16.73 -3.08 7.79
N HIS A 73 16.51 -3.21 6.48
CA HIS A 73 17.61 -3.36 5.52
C HIS A 73 18.47 -2.10 5.40
N LEU A 74 17.88 -0.92 5.55
CA LEU A 74 18.64 0.35 5.52
C LEU A 74 19.52 0.51 6.76
N ILE A 75 19.07 0.04 7.93
CA ILE A 75 19.88 0.06 9.16
C ILE A 75 21.12 -0.81 8.97
N TYR A 76 20.95 -2.05 8.53
CA TYR A 76 22.06 -2.99 8.32
C TYR A 76 22.95 -2.67 7.12
N ALA A 77 22.49 -1.87 6.16
CA ALA A 77 23.29 -1.39 5.03
C ALA A 77 24.16 -0.16 5.37
N SER A 78 24.02 0.38 6.60
CA SER A 78 24.79 1.53 7.08
C SER A 78 25.91 1.17 8.05
N GLU A 79 26.10 -0.12 8.31
CA GLU A 79 27.22 -0.72 9.04
C GLU A 79 28.24 -1.31 8.06
#